data_AF-A0A5C6SIC5-F1
#
_entry.id   AF-A0A5C6SIC5-F1
#
_cell.length_a   1.000
_cell.length_b   1.000
_cell.length_c   1.000
_cell.angle_alpha   90.00
_cell.angle_beta   90.00
_cell.angle_gamma   90.00
#
_symmetry.space_group_name_H-M   'P 1'
#
loop_
_entity.id
_entity.type
_entity.pdbx_description
1 polymer ?
#
loop_
_entity_poly.entity_id
_entity_poly.type
_entity_poly.pdbx_seq_one_letter_code
_entity_poly.pdbx_strand_id
1 'polypeptide(L)' 'MAPNTDIATRAFVVSLKAPCSGKTTNEFAEITGLSVRQVNRIYARAIERGVDPNHGLVVILDSYLEDAP' A
#
# COMPACT_ATOMS: atom_id res chain seq x y z
N MET A 1 17.87 -9.33 -0.77
CA MET A 1 16.68 -8.46 -0.93
C MET A 1 15.82 -8.66 0.31
N ALA A 2 15.43 -7.59 1.02
CA ALA A 2 14.51 -7.72 2.14
C ALA A 2 13.18 -8.28 1.59
N PRO A 3 12.68 -9.42 2.09
CA PRO A 3 11.77 -10.26 1.31
C PRO A 3 10.39 -9.66 1.03
N ASN A 4 10.01 -8.52 1.62
CA ASN A 4 8.60 -8.13 1.71
C ASN A 4 8.37 -6.60 1.62
N THR A 5 9.21 -5.90 0.85
CA THR A 5 9.18 -4.42 0.74
C THR A 5 9.64 -3.91 -0.63
N ASP A 6 9.53 -4.69 -1.70
CA ASP A 6 9.76 -4.13 -3.04
C ASP A 6 8.66 -3.13 -3.41
N ILE A 7 8.95 -2.24 -4.35
CA ILE A 7 8.05 -1.15 -4.73
C ILE A 7 6.73 -1.68 -5.33
N ALA A 8 6.76 -2.82 -6.02
CA ALA A 8 5.56 -3.41 -6.62
C ALA A 8 4.60 -3.96 -5.54
N THR A 9 5.13 -4.61 -4.50
CA THR A 9 4.33 -5.05 -3.34
C THR A 9 3.70 -3.84 -2.62
N ARG A 10 4.42 -2.73 -2.45
CA ARG A 10 3.87 -1.51 -1.85
C ARG A 10 2.78 -0.89 -2.71
N ALA A 11 2.99 -0.85 -4.03
CA ALA A 11 1.99 -0.36 -5.00
C ALA A 11 0.73 -1.23 -4.97
N PHE A 12 0.89 -2.55 -4.90
CA PHE A 12 -0.22 -3.48 -4.79
C PHE A 12 -1.04 -3.20 -3.54
N VAL A 13 -0.40 -3.02 -2.37
CA VAL A 13 -1.08 -2.66 -1.12
C VAL A 13 -1.89 -1.36 -1.23
N VAL A 14 -1.35 -0.32 -1.88
CA VAL A 14 -2.04 0.97 -2.05
C VAL A 14 -3.24 0.85 -3.00
N SER A 15 -3.07 0.22 -4.16
CA SER A 15 -4.15 -0.04 -5.13
C SER A 15 -5.34 -0.76 -4.50
N LEU A 16 -5.03 -1.60 -3.52
CA LEU A 16 -5.96 -2.50 -2.90
C LEU A 16 -6.67 -1.87 -1.68
N LYS A 17 -6.04 -0.96 -0.95
CA LYS A 17 -6.76 -0.16 0.06
C LYS A 17 -7.54 1.01 -0.54
N ALA A 18 -7.38 1.26 -1.85
CA ALA A 18 -8.17 2.25 -2.54
C ALA A 18 -9.67 1.91 -2.51
N PRO A 19 -10.55 2.93 -2.51
CA PRO A 19 -12.01 2.75 -2.42
C PRO A 19 -12.59 1.79 -3.47
N CYS A 20 -11.95 1.67 -4.64
CA CYS A 20 -12.43 0.83 -5.75
C CYS A 20 -12.29 -0.69 -5.52
N SER A 21 -11.45 -1.13 -4.57
CA SER A 21 -11.15 -2.57 -4.41
C SER A 21 -12.14 -3.29 -3.48
N GLY A 22 -12.71 -2.58 -2.51
CA GLY A 22 -13.70 -3.10 -1.55
C GLY A 22 -13.19 -4.17 -0.56
N LYS A 23 -11.90 -4.52 -0.59
CA LYS A 23 -11.32 -5.57 0.27
C LYS A 23 -10.79 -5.03 1.60
N THR A 24 -10.85 -5.87 2.61
CA THR A 24 -10.38 -5.58 3.96
C THR A 24 -8.88 -5.82 4.12
N THR A 25 -8.27 -5.20 5.14
CA THR A 25 -6.84 -5.40 5.44
C THR A 25 -6.50 -6.85 5.81
N ASN A 26 -7.45 -7.61 6.36
CA ASN A 26 -7.24 -9.02 6.71
C ASN A 26 -7.17 -9.91 5.46
N GLU A 27 -8.07 -9.71 4.51
CA GLU A 27 -8.02 -10.41 3.21
C GLU A 27 -6.70 -10.10 2.48
N PHE A 28 -6.15 -8.90 2.64
CA PHE A 28 -4.83 -8.58 2.08
C PHE A 28 -3.68 -9.28 2.76
N ALA A 29 -3.71 -9.35 4.09
CA ALA A 29 -2.69 -10.10 4.82
C ALA A 29 -2.64 -11.56 4.34
N GLU A 30 -3.80 -12.15 4.05
CA GLU A 30 -3.93 -13.50 3.50
C GLU A 30 -3.41 -13.60 2.05
N ILE A 31 -3.83 -12.70 1.14
CA ILE A 31 -3.41 -12.72 -0.27
C ILE A 31 -1.91 -12.47 -0.44
N THR A 32 -1.36 -11.54 0.32
CA THR A 32 0.03 -11.07 0.15
C THR A 32 1.03 -11.81 1.04
N GLY A 33 0.56 -12.58 2.02
CA GLY A 33 1.40 -13.16 3.08
C GLY A 33 2.00 -12.12 4.04
N LEU A 34 1.62 -10.84 3.92
CA LEU A 34 2.07 -9.78 4.82
C LEU A 34 1.25 -9.81 6.11
N SER A 35 1.86 -9.41 7.22
CA SER A 35 1.06 -9.12 8.42
C SER A 35 0.18 -7.88 8.19
N VAL A 36 -1.00 -7.86 8.83
CA VAL A 36 -1.89 -6.67 8.89
C VAL A 36 -1.12 -5.41 9.30
N ARG A 37 -0.14 -5.54 10.20
CA ARG A 37 0.73 -4.44 10.64
C ARG A 37 1.60 -3.90 9.50
N GLN A 38 2.17 -4.78 8.67
CA GLN A 38 2.95 -4.35 7.50
C GLN A 38 2.08 -3.65 6.48
N VAL A 39 0.91 -4.20 6.17
CA VAL A 39 -0.05 -3.58 5.23
C VAL A 39 -0.44 -2.16 5.70
N ASN A 40 -0.80 -2.02 6.98
CA ASN A 40 -1.14 -0.71 7.54
C ASN A 40 0.05 0.26 7.54
N ARG A 41 1.26 -0.21 7.84
CA ARG A 41 2.47 0.63 7.82
C ARG A 41 2.81 1.13 6.42
N ILE A 42 2.69 0.27 5.41
CA ILE A 42 2.90 0.65 4.00
C ILE A 42 1.88 1.71 3.60
N TYR A 43 0.61 1.48 3.90
CA TYR A 43 -0.45 2.41 3.52
C TYR A 43 -0.35 3.77 4.22
N ALA A 44 -0.04 3.78 5.52
CA ALA A 44 0.16 5.01 6.28
C ALA A 44 1.31 5.85 5.69
N ARG A 45 2.44 5.21 5.34
CA ARG A 45 3.57 5.89 4.70
C ARG A 45 3.22 6.45 3.33
N ALA A 46 2.42 5.73 2.55
CA ALA A 46 1.98 6.22 1.25
C ALA A 46 1.09 7.47 1.40
N ILE A 47 0.21 7.51 2.41
CA ILE A 47 -0.59 8.70 2.76
C ILE A 47 0.32 9.87 3.17
N GLU A 48 1.29 9.63 4.05
CA GLU A 48 2.26 10.65 4.47
C GLU A 48 3.02 11.28 3.29
N ARG A 49 3.13 10.56 2.16
CA ARG A 49 3.84 10.99 0.96
C ARG A 49 2.95 11.53 -0.15
N GLY A 50 1.64 11.62 0.08
CA GLY A 50 0.71 12.29 -0.84
C GLY A 50 -0.34 11.40 -1.50
N VAL A 51 -0.45 10.13 -1.12
CA VAL A 51 -1.63 9.34 -1.49
C VAL A 51 -2.85 9.90 -0.76
N ASP A 52 -3.85 10.35 -1.52
CA ASP A 52 -5.14 10.75 -0.96
C ASP A 52 -6.12 9.55 -0.95
N PRO A 53 -6.49 9.03 0.24
CA PRO A 53 -7.39 7.88 0.35
C PRO A 53 -8.84 8.21 -0.02
N ASN A 54 -9.21 9.49 -0.07
CA ASN A 54 -10.56 9.96 -0.39
C ASN A 54 -10.70 10.36 -1.86
N HIS A 55 -9.61 10.33 -2.62
CA HIS A 55 -9.64 10.63 -4.04
C HIS A 55 -10.35 9.51 -4.79
N GLY A 56 -11.29 9.88 -5.68
CA GLY A 56 -12.08 8.90 -6.45
C GLY A 56 -11.27 8.11 -7.48
N LEU A 57 -10.05 8.57 -7.81
CA LEU A 57 -9.11 7.88 -8.68
C LEU A 57 -7.89 7.42 -7.90
N VAL A 58 -7.43 6.20 -8.18
CA VAL A 58 -6.21 5.64 -7.61
C VAL A 58 -5.00 6.21 -8.36
N VAL A 59 -4.22 7.05 -7.68
CA VAL A 59 -2.97 7.60 -8.22
C VAL A 59 -1.81 7.07 -7.38
N ILE A 60 -0.91 6.32 -8.02
CA ILE A 60 0.28 5.74 -7.38
C ILE A 60 1.50 6.20 -8.16
N LEU A 61 2.41 6.88 -7.47
CA LEU A 61 3.70 7.32 -7.98
C LEU A 61 4.81 6.63 -7.21
N ASP A 62 5.96 6.42 -7.86
CA ASP A 62 7.12 5.78 -7.22
C ASP A 62 7.58 6.56 -5.98
N SER A 63 7.54 7.90 -6.04
CA SER A 63 7.88 8.78 -4.92
C SER A 63 7.07 8.52 -3.63
N TYR A 64 5.85 8.00 -3.75
CA TYR A 64 5.01 7.65 -2.61
C TYR A 64 5.47 6.36 -1.91
N LEU A 65 6.26 5.54 -2.60
CA LEU A 65 6.54 4.16 -2.21
C LEU A 65 8.03 3.86 -2.04
N GLU A 66 8.92 4.65 -2.65
CA GLU A 66 10.38 4.51 -2.53
C GLU A 66 10.84 4.55 -1.06
N ASP A 67 12.02 4.03 -0.76
CA ASP A 67 12.60 4.28 0.57
C ASP A 67 13.08 5.73 0.67
N ALA A 68 13.10 6.27 1.89
CA ALA A 68 13.78 7.55 2.10
C ALA A 68 15.28 7.36 1.78
N PRO A 69 15.96 8.37 1.21
CA PRO A 69 17.40 8.30 0.98
C PRO A 69 18.19 8.04 2.27
#